data_AF-A0A1A9R8S0-F1
#
_entry.id   AF-A0A1A9R8S0-F1
#
_cell.length_a   1.000
_cell.length_b   1.000
_cell.length_c   1.000
_cell.angle_alpha   90.00
_cell.angle_beta   90.00
_cell.angle_gamma   90.00
#
_symmetry.space_group_name_H-M   'P 1'
#
loop_
_entity.id
_entity.type
_entity.pdbx_description
1 polymer ?
#
loop_
_entity_poly.entity_id
_entity_poly.type
_entity_poly.pdbx_seq_one_letter_code
_entity_poly.pdbx_strand_id
1 'polypeptide(L)'
;MSQTSPIKITVDRQAIRRIESDLMHIKNGAPRAMSRAINHTLGVTRTEASKEIRKQVKLKAGYVRDKLTVKRATVNSLNGAIRTPTRGTLLTRYPHRAYKAGGAGVQVKPSGGKKRMPGAFFIRFANGVQAIAIRTQYGTGLGRSEGIKVLYGPSTSQVFSDVKDDLQAPSGNRLMQRMSYESERLLNRQ
;
A
#
# COMPACT_ATOMS: atom_id res chain seq x y z
N MET A 1 -3.79 11.55 -13.78
CA MET A 1 -4.36 10.58 -12.82
C MET A 1 -3.56 9.30 -12.93
N SER A 2 -2.66 9.00 -11.97
CA SER A 2 -1.87 7.75 -12.04
C SER A 2 -2.75 6.58 -11.63
N GLN A 3 -3.15 5.78 -12.62
CA GLN A 3 -3.82 4.51 -12.38
C GLN A 3 -2.85 3.60 -11.63
N THR A 4 -3.24 3.14 -10.44
CA THR A 4 -2.45 2.14 -9.71
C THR A 4 -2.63 0.82 -10.46
N SER A 5 -1.76 0.52 -11.41
CA SER A 5 -1.78 -0.76 -12.11
C SER A 5 -1.60 -1.89 -11.09
N PRO A 6 -2.49 -2.91 -11.08
CA PRO A 6 -2.39 -4.02 -10.15
C PRO A 6 -1.09 -4.80 -10.38
N ILE A 7 -0.53 -5.40 -9.32
CA ILE A 7 0.56 -6.39 -9.47
C ILE A 7 0.01 -7.52 -10.35
N LYS A 8 0.54 -7.65 -11.57
CA LYS A 8 0.16 -8.70 -12.51
C LYS A 8 1.08 -9.88 -12.27
N ILE A 9 0.53 -10.97 -11.74
CA ILE A 9 1.24 -12.24 -11.60
C ILE A 9 0.77 -13.13 -12.75
N THR A 10 1.71 -13.54 -13.61
CA THR A 10 1.44 -14.50 -14.68
C THR A 10 1.68 -15.90 -14.14
N VAL A 11 0.66 -16.75 -14.22
CA VAL A 11 0.72 -18.16 -13.80
C VAL A 11 0.77 -19.02 -15.06
N ASP A 12 1.57 -20.10 -15.02
CA ASP A 12 1.64 -21.06 -16.11
C ASP A 12 0.29 -21.79 -16.27
N ARG A 13 -0.25 -21.78 -17.50
CA ARG A 13 -1.49 -22.47 -17.86
C ARG A 13 -1.38 -23.98 -17.66
N GLN A 14 -0.20 -24.57 -17.84
CA GLN A 14 -0.02 -26.01 -17.62
C GLN A 14 -0.16 -26.36 -16.14
N ALA A 15 0.40 -25.54 -15.25
CA ALA A 15 0.29 -25.75 -13.81
C ALA A 15 -1.16 -25.65 -13.30
N ILE A 16 -1.94 -24.71 -13.85
CA ILE A 16 -3.38 -24.59 -13.54
C ILE A 16 -4.12 -25.87 -13.92
N ARG A 17 -3.90 -26.39 -15.14
CA ARG A 17 -4.54 -27.62 -15.63
C ARG A 17 -4.22 -28.84 -14.77
N ARG A 18 -2.97 -28.97 -14.31
CA ARG A 18 -2.57 -30.06 -13.41
C ARG A 18 -3.35 -30.00 -12.09
N ILE A 19 -3.41 -28.82 -11.47
CA ILE A 19 -4.16 -28.62 -10.22
C ILE A 19 -5.66 -28.91 -10.42
N GLU A 20 -6.23 -28.52 -11.56
CA GLU A 20 -7.62 -28.84 -11.90
C GLU A 20 -7.86 -30.35 -12.03
N SER A 21 -6.94 -31.05 -12.71
CA SER A 21 -6.99 -32.51 -12.89
C SER A 21 -6.85 -33.23 -11.55
N ASP A 22 -5.82 -32.89 -10.76
CA ASP A 22 -5.54 -33.55 -9.48
C ASP A 22 -6.71 -33.39 -8.50
N LEU A 23 -7.35 -32.22 -8.51
CA LEU A 23 -8.41 -31.88 -7.57
C LEU A 23 -9.82 -32.09 -8.15
N MET A 24 -9.96 -32.78 -9.28
CA MET A 24 -11.25 -32.94 -9.96
C MET A 24 -12.27 -33.70 -9.11
N HIS A 25 -11.81 -34.65 -8.29
CA HIS A 25 -12.66 -35.44 -7.39
C HIS A 25 -13.03 -34.68 -6.10
N ILE A 26 -12.46 -33.48 -5.89
CA ILE A 26 -12.73 -32.64 -4.71
C ILE A 26 -13.67 -31.52 -5.12
N LYS A 27 -14.84 -31.45 -4.47
CA LYS A 27 -15.79 -30.35 -4.69
C LYS A 27 -15.11 -28.99 -4.46
N ASN A 28 -15.06 -28.18 -5.51
CA ASN A 28 -14.38 -26.89 -5.55
C ASN A 28 -12.88 -26.96 -5.16
N GLY A 29 -12.22 -28.11 -5.37
CA GLY A 29 -10.83 -28.34 -4.95
C GLY A 29 -9.87 -27.32 -5.54
N ALA A 30 -9.82 -27.21 -6.86
CA ALA A 30 -8.92 -26.28 -7.56
C ALA A 30 -9.20 -24.80 -7.23
N PRO A 31 -10.45 -24.28 -7.29
CA PRO A 31 -10.73 -22.89 -6.89
C PRO A 31 -10.42 -22.61 -5.40
N ARG A 32 -10.58 -23.60 -4.52
CA ARG A 32 -10.22 -23.46 -3.09
C ARG A 32 -8.70 -23.41 -2.89
N ALA A 33 -7.94 -24.28 -3.55
CA ALA A 33 -6.49 -24.27 -3.51
C ALA A 33 -5.94 -22.93 -4.03
N MET A 34 -6.41 -22.50 -5.20
CA MET A 34 -5.98 -21.26 -5.85
C MET A 34 -6.33 -20.03 -5.01
N SER A 35 -7.58 -19.89 -4.55
CA SER A 35 -7.98 -18.74 -3.73
C SER A 35 -7.22 -18.66 -2.41
N ARG A 36 -6.89 -19.79 -1.78
CA ARG A 36 -6.02 -19.84 -0.59
C ARG A 36 -4.60 -19.43 -0.91
N ALA A 37 -4.03 -19.96 -1.98
CA ALA A 37 -2.67 -19.64 -2.41
C ALA A 37 -2.52 -18.15 -2.72
N ILE A 38 -3.44 -17.58 -3.51
CA ILE A 38 -3.48 -16.14 -3.82
C ILE A 38 -3.58 -15.31 -2.54
N ASN A 39 -4.52 -15.64 -1.66
CA ASN A 39 -4.71 -14.88 -0.43
C ASN A 39 -3.51 -14.94 0.52
N HIS A 40 -2.81 -16.07 0.57
CA HIS A 40 -1.59 -16.22 1.33
C HIS A 40 -0.47 -15.35 0.73
N THR A 41 -0.23 -15.46 -0.58
CA THR A 41 0.77 -14.66 -1.29
C THR A 41 0.51 -13.17 -1.11
N LEU A 42 -0.72 -12.69 -1.28
CA LEU A 42 -1.08 -11.28 -1.05
C LEU A 42 -0.73 -10.80 0.37
N GLY A 43 -0.90 -11.64 1.38
CA GLY A 43 -0.54 -11.32 2.77
C GLY A 43 0.96 -11.11 2.96
N VAL A 44 1.77 -11.97 2.33
CA VAL A 44 3.23 -11.87 2.36
C VAL A 44 3.70 -10.67 1.53
N THR A 45 3.24 -10.53 0.29
CA THR A 45 3.56 -9.40 -0.59
C THR A 45 3.18 -8.07 0.03
N ARG A 46 2.04 -7.96 0.74
CA ARG A 46 1.67 -6.75 1.50
C ARG A 46 2.71 -6.40 2.55
N THR A 47 3.24 -7.41 3.25
CA THR A 47 4.23 -7.21 4.30
C THR A 47 5.57 -6.79 3.73
N GLU A 48 5.99 -7.40 2.63
CA GLU A 48 7.20 -7.03 1.88
C GLU A 48 7.08 -5.61 1.31
N ALA A 49 5.98 -5.29 0.63
CA ALA A 49 5.68 -3.95 0.14
C ALA A 49 5.73 -2.90 1.25
N SER A 50 5.18 -3.21 2.43
CA SER A 50 5.25 -2.29 3.58
C SER A 50 6.69 -2.06 4.09
N LYS A 51 7.58 -3.05 3.96
CA LYS A 51 9.01 -2.90 4.30
C LYS A 51 9.71 -2.03 3.25
N GLU A 52 9.55 -2.35 1.98
CA GLU A 52 10.18 -1.63 0.87
C GLU A 52 9.75 -0.17 0.78
N ILE A 53 8.44 0.13 0.92
CA ILE A 53 7.94 1.51 0.99
C ILE A 53 8.67 2.30 2.09
N ARG A 54 8.89 1.69 3.26
CA ARG A 54 9.54 2.35 4.39
C ARG A 54 11.04 2.56 4.20
N LYS A 55 11.68 1.88 3.25
CA LYS A 55 13.06 2.18 2.85
C LYS A 55 13.14 3.47 2.04
N GLN A 56 12.06 3.85 1.35
CA GLN A 56 12.01 5.08 0.56
C GLN A 56 11.45 6.28 1.34
N VAL A 57 10.50 6.03 2.26
CA VAL A 57 9.82 7.09 3.02
C VAL A 57 9.71 6.79 4.52
N LYS A 58 9.86 7.82 5.36
CA LYS A 58 9.85 7.72 6.82
C LYS A 58 8.43 7.73 7.40
N LEU A 59 7.62 6.75 6.98
CA LEU A 59 6.27 6.53 7.51
C LEU A 59 6.26 5.45 8.59
N LYS A 60 5.31 5.55 9.53
CA LYS A 60 5.08 4.49 10.54
C LYS A 60 4.61 3.20 9.87
N ALA A 61 5.09 2.05 10.38
CA ALA A 61 4.74 0.72 9.88
C ALA A 61 3.23 0.48 9.83
N GLY A 62 2.53 0.75 10.93
CA GLY A 62 1.08 0.60 11.02
C GLY A 62 0.36 1.44 9.97
N TYR A 63 0.75 2.71 9.81
CA TYR A 63 0.15 3.60 8.82
C TYR A 63 0.27 3.06 7.39
N VAL A 64 1.46 2.60 6.98
CA VAL A 64 1.67 2.03 5.63
C VAL A 64 0.85 0.76 5.45
N ARG A 65 0.87 -0.13 6.45
CA ARG A 65 0.10 -1.38 6.41
C ARG A 65 -1.40 -1.09 6.26
N ASP A 66 -1.95 -0.16 7.01
CA ASP A 66 -3.37 0.21 6.95
C ASP A 66 -3.78 0.77 5.58
N LYS A 67 -2.85 1.44 4.88
CA LYS A 67 -3.10 1.99 3.55
C LYS A 67 -2.92 0.98 2.42
N LEU A 68 -2.22 -0.12 2.65
CA LEU A 68 -2.16 -1.26 1.73
C LEU A 68 -3.36 -2.17 1.99
N THR A 69 -4.48 -1.97 1.28
CA THR A 69 -5.68 -2.78 1.45
C THR A 69 -5.67 -3.98 0.50
N VAL A 70 -6.09 -5.15 0.98
CA VAL A 70 -6.07 -6.39 0.19
C VAL A 70 -7.49 -6.72 -0.26
N LYS A 71 -7.72 -6.72 -1.57
CA LYS A 71 -8.88 -7.38 -2.18
C LYS A 71 -8.57 -8.88 -2.26
N ARG A 72 -9.27 -9.68 -1.46
CA ARG A 72 -9.08 -11.13 -1.37
C ARG A 72 -9.67 -11.84 -2.58
N ALA A 73 -9.04 -12.94 -2.97
CA ALA A 73 -9.60 -13.90 -3.90
C ALA A 73 -10.61 -14.80 -3.17
N THR A 74 -11.67 -15.19 -3.87
CA THR A 74 -12.70 -16.14 -3.40
C THR A 74 -12.75 -17.32 -4.37
N VAL A 75 -13.45 -18.39 -3.99
CA VAL A 75 -13.67 -19.54 -4.87
C VAL A 75 -14.39 -19.16 -6.18
N ASN A 76 -15.22 -18.11 -6.15
CA ASN A 76 -15.95 -17.61 -7.31
C ASN A 76 -15.17 -16.53 -8.07
N SER A 77 -14.11 -15.96 -7.48
CA SER A 77 -13.31 -14.90 -8.09
C SER A 77 -11.85 -15.05 -7.66
N LEU A 78 -11.05 -15.68 -8.51
CA LEU A 78 -9.62 -15.89 -8.30
C LEU A 78 -8.78 -14.63 -8.52
N ASN A 79 -9.40 -13.45 -8.42
CA ASN A 79 -8.75 -12.16 -8.64
C ASN A 79 -8.41 -11.50 -7.31
N GLY A 80 -7.12 -11.52 -6.97
CA GLY A 80 -6.54 -10.86 -5.82
C GLY A 80 -5.87 -9.54 -6.17
N ALA A 81 -5.94 -8.52 -5.32
CA ALA A 81 -5.21 -7.26 -5.56
C ALA A 81 -4.80 -6.56 -4.26
N ILE A 82 -3.66 -5.86 -4.30
CA ILE A 82 -3.28 -4.88 -3.27
C ILE A 82 -3.62 -3.50 -3.81
N ARG A 83 -4.39 -2.74 -3.04
CA ARG A 83 -4.83 -1.38 -3.37
C ARG A 83 -4.17 -0.39 -2.42
N THR A 84 -3.90 0.80 -2.94
CA THR A 84 -3.31 1.92 -2.19
C THR A 84 -4.05 3.21 -2.48
N PRO A 85 -4.19 4.12 -1.51
CA PRO A 85 -4.74 5.45 -1.78
C PRO A 85 -3.79 6.24 -2.68
N THR A 86 -4.36 6.88 -3.71
CA THR A 86 -3.64 7.74 -4.66
C THR A 86 -3.35 9.13 -4.08
N ARG A 87 -4.19 9.59 -3.14
CA ARG A 87 -4.05 10.89 -2.47
C ARG A 87 -2.71 11.00 -1.73
N GLY A 88 -2.07 12.16 -1.84
CA GLY A 88 -0.87 12.52 -1.09
C GLY A 88 -1.04 12.31 0.41
N THR A 89 0.06 11.94 1.07
CA THR A 89 0.07 11.69 2.52
C THR A 89 0.27 13.02 3.25
N LEU A 90 -0.58 13.36 4.21
CA LEU A 90 -0.40 14.58 5.02
C LEU A 90 1.00 14.62 5.63
N LEU A 91 1.68 15.77 5.57
CA LEU A 91 3.04 15.90 6.13
C LEU A 91 3.12 15.61 7.63
N THR A 92 2.01 15.76 8.37
CA THR A 92 1.89 15.39 9.78
C THR A 92 1.97 13.89 10.05
N ARG A 93 1.82 13.04 9.03
CA ARG A 93 2.01 11.58 9.16
C ARG A 93 3.48 11.16 9.15
N TYR A 94 4.35 12.06 8.70
CA TYR A 94 5.80 11.94 8.80
C TYR A 94 6.29 12.53 10.13
N PRO A 95 7.49 12.16 10.60
CA PRO A 95 8.12 12.82 11.74
C PRO A 95 8.23 14.33 11.50
N HIS A 96 7.60 15.10 12.37
CA HIS A 96 7.51 16.55 12.23
C HIS A 96 7.78 17.28 13.55
N ARG A 97 8.03 18.58 13.48
CA ARG A 97 8.11 19.49 14.63
C ARG A 97 7.66 20.90 14.27
N ALA A 98 7.09 21.62 15.23
CA ALA A 98 6.93 23.07 15.16
C ALA A 98 8.19 23.76 15.69
N TYR A 99 8.57 24.88 15.09
CA TYR A 99 9.68 25.72 15.58
C TYR A 99 9.12 26.94 16.33
N LYS A 100 9.79 27.33 17.43
CA LYS A 100 9.43 28.54 18.21
C LYS A 100 9.47 29.81 17.36
N ALA A 101 10.49 29.96 16.51
CA ALA A 101 10.65 31.09 15.59
C ALA A 101 9.80 30.97 14.31
N GLY A 102 8.73 30.17 14.33
CA GLY A 102 7.87 29.93 13.17
C GLY A 102 8.43 28.91 12.17
N GLY A 103 7.50 28.29 11.44
CA GLY A 103 7.76 27.23 10.48
C GLY A 103 7.55 25.82 11.05
N ALA A 104 7.51 24.85 10.15
CA ALA A 104 7.43 23.43 10.49
C ALA A 104 8.61 22.66 9.91
N GLY A 105 9.14 21.69 10.66
CA GLY A 105 10.18 20.78 10.19
C GLY A 105 9.58 19.42 9.89
N VAL A 106 9.84 18.83 8.73
CA VAL A 106 9.32 17.50 8.35
C VAL A 106 10.42 16.65 7.75
N GLN A 107 10.43 15.36 8.10
CA GLN A 107 11.34 14.37 7.51
C GLN A 107 10.56 13.36 6.67
N VAL A 108 10.65 13.48 5.34
CA VAL A 108 10.00 12.55 4.41
C VAL A 108 10.89 11.36 4.07
N LYS A 109 12.17 11.59 3.80
CA LYS A 109 13.13 10.51 3.51
C LYS A 109 13.63 9.86 4.82
N PRO A 110 13.91 8.54 4.83
CA PRO A 110 14.47 7.86 6.00
C PRO A 110 15.84 8.43 6.40
N SER A 111 16.66 8.78 5.40
CA SER A 111 17.95 9.43 5.57
C SER A 111 17.83 10.95 5.79
N GLY A 112 18.81 11.52 6.47
CA GLY A 112 18.92 12.96 6.75
C GLY A 112 18.07 13.45 7.93
N GLY A 113 17.99 14.78 8.07
CA GLY A 113 17.24 15.46 9.11
C GLY A 113 15.86 15.95 8.67
N LYS A 114 15.11 16.54 9.61
CA LYS A 114 13.86 17.27 9.30
C LYS A 114 14.20 18.52 8.48
N LYS A 115 13.63 18.65 7.29
CA LYS A 115 13.76 19.87 6.48
C LYS A 115 12.84 20.95 7.03
N ARG A 116 13.38 22.14 7.27
CA ARG A 116 12.63 23.31 7.73
C ARG A 116 11.83 23.90 6.57
N MET A 117 10.56 24.21 6.83
CA MET A 117 9.66 24.90 5.92
C MET A 117 9.28 26.23 6.58
N PRO A 118 9.95 27.33 6.19
CA PRO A 118 9.57 28.68 6.63
C PRO A 118 8.14 29.00 6.21
N GLY A 119 7.40 29.73 7.04
CA GLY A 119 6.00 30.11 6.77
C GLY A 119 4.99 28.97 6.85
N ALA A 120 5.42 27.72 7.09
CA ALA A 120 4.51 26.61 7.33
C ALA A 120 4.00 26.59 8.77
N PHE A 121 2.70 26.35 8.95
CA PHE A 121 2.04 26.30 10.26
C PHE A 121 1.10 25.11 10.35
N PHE A 122 0.74 24.75 11.58
CA PHE A 122 -0.17 23.64 11.85
C PHE A 122 -1.61 24.14 11.84
N ILE A 123 -2.47 23.40 11.14
CA ILE A 123 -3.92 23.57 11.18
C ILE A 123 -4.57 22.29 11.70
N ARG A 124 -5.77 22.41 12.24
CA ARG A 124 -6.58 21.27 12.67
C ARG A 124 -7.89 21.28 11.90
N PHE A 125 -8.21 20.17 11.25
CA PHE A 125 -9.49 19.98 10.58
C PHE A 125 -10.61 19.75 11.59
N ALA A 126 -11.87 19.91 11.16
CA ALA A 126 -13.04 19.65 11.99
C ALA A 126 -13.10 18.22 12.54
N ASN A 127 -12.58 17.24 11.78
CA ASN A 127 -12.46 15.84 12.21
C ASN A 127 -11.29 15.58 13.19
N GLY A 128 -10.66 16.64 13.71
CA GLY A 128 -9.55 16.56 14.67
C GLY A 128 -8.18 16.25 14.07
N VAL A 129 -8.08 15.91 12.78
CA VAL A 129 -6.80 15.61 12.12
C VAL A 129 -5.99 16.88 11.93
N GLN A 130 -4.70 16.84 12.28
CA GLN A 130 -3.78 17.95 12.06
C GLN A 130 -3.11 17.88 10.69
N ALA A 131 -2.86 19.04 10.10
CA ALA A 131 -2.16 19.22 8.84
C ALA A 131 -1.12 20.34 8.95
N ILE A 132 -0.10 20.29 8.09
CA ILE A 132 0.81 21.40 7.88
C ILE A 132 0.35 22.13 6.63
N ALA A 133 0.25 23.44 6.72
CA ALA A 133 -0.20 24.29 5.64
C ALA A 133 0.69 25.52 5.49
N ILE A 134 0.60 26.15 4.33
CA ILE A 134 1.23 27.44 4.03
C ILE A 134 0.15 28.42 3.58
N ARG A 135 0.39 29.71 3.82
CA ARG A 135 -0.47 30.77 3.31
C ARG A 135 -0.11 31.05 1.85
N THR A 136 -1.09 31.02 0.96
CA THR A 136 -0.93 31.26 -0.48
C THR A 136 -1.51 32.59 -0.92
N GLN A 137 -2.40 33.19 -0.15
CA GLN A 137 -2.97 34.50 -0.42
C GLN A 137 -2.93 35.38 0.83
N TYR A 138 -2.73 36.67 0.62
CA TYR A 138 -2.67 37.70 1.65
C TYR A 138 -3.67 38.79 1.28
N GLY A 139 -4.50 39.20 2.23
CA GLY A 139 -5.58 40.17 2.01
C GLY A 139 -6.54 40.24 3.19
N THR A 140 -7.25 41.35 3.30
CA THR A 140 -8.36 41.55 4.24
C THR A 140 -9.55 40.68 3.83
N GLY A 141 -10.30 40.15 4.80
CA GLY A 141 -11.47 39.30 4.54
C GLY A 141 -11.18 37.81 4.27
N LEU A 142 -9.92 37.40 4.12
CA LEU A 142 -9.57 35.98 3.98
C LEU A 142 -9.91 35.22 5.27
N GLY A 143 -10.91 34.33 5.19
CA GLY A 143 -11.34 33.51 6.31
C GLY A 143 -10.30 32.49 6.78
N ARG A 144 -10.66 31.69 7.80
CA ARG A 144 -9.76 30.67 8.39
C ARG A 144 -9.33 29.55 7.42
N SER A 145 -10.02 29.39 6.30
CA SER A 145 -9.77 28.36 5.28
C SER A 145 -9.30 28.93 3.94
N GLU A 146 -9.58 30.21 3.68
CA GLU A 146 -9.27 30.86 2.41
C GLU A 146 -7.80 31.31 2.40
N GLY A 147 -7.14 31.15 1.24
CA GLY A 147 -5.74 31.51 1.10
C GLY A 147 -4.76 30.58 1.84
N ILE A 148 -5.16 29.35 2.18
CA ILE A 148 -4.29 28.36 2.83
C ILE A 148 -4.20 27.09 1.97
N LYS A 149 -2.99 26.60 1.75
CA LYS A 149 -2.73 25.33 1.04
C LYS A 149 -2.15 24.30 1.98
N VAL A 150 -2.84 23.16 2.09
CA VAL A 150 -2.37 22.00 2.85
C VAL A 150 -1.24 21.31 2.10
N LEU A 151 -0.16 21.00 2.81
CA LEU A 151 1.00 20.34 2.26
C LEU A 151 0.90 18.82 2.41
N TYR A 152 1.27 18.12 1.34
CA TYR A 152 1.29 16.67 1.26
C TYR A 152 2.67 16.20 0.84
N GLY A 153 3.09 15.07 1.42
CA GLY A 153 4.21 14.29 0.94
C GLY A 153 3.77 13.25 -0.09
N PRO A 154 4.70 12.40 -0.55
CA PRO A 154 4.40 11.34 -1.50
C PRO A 154 3.27 10.44 -0.96
N SER A 155 2.38 10.03 -1.86
CA SER A 155 1.33 9.06 -1.52
C SER A 155 1.94 7.68 -1.37
N THR A 156 1.29 6.83 -0.58
CA THR A 156 1.70 5.42 -0.51
C THR A 156 1.59 4.74 -1.87
N SER A 157 0.69 5.17 -2.76
CA SER A 157 0.55 4.63 -4.11
C SER A 157 1.71 5.02 -5.03
N GLN A 158 2.25 6.24 -4.90
CA GLN A 158 3.44 6.66 -5.66
C GLN A 158 4.62 5.75 -5.30
N VAL A 159 4.94 5.66 -4.01
CA VAL A 159 6.06 4.84 -3.53
C VAL A 159 5.83 3.35 -3.82
N PHE A 160 4.60 2.86 -3.71
CA PHE A 160 4.27 1.48 -4.04
C PHE A 160 4.47 1.18 -5.52
N SER A 161 4.20 2.15 -6.41
CA SER A 161 4.36 1.96 -7.85
C SER A 161 5.83 1.74 -8.24
N ASP A 162 6.76 2.36 -7.50
CA ASP A 162 8.19 2.19 -7.71
C ASP A 162 8.69 0.82 -7.22
N VAL A 163 8.04 0.25 -6.19
CA VAL A 163 8.41 -1.03 -5.57
C VAL A 163 7.74 -2.24 -6.23
N LYS A 164 6.62 -2.03 -6.93
CA LYS A 164 5.78 -3.14 -7.41
C LYS A 164 6.53 -4.09 -8.35
N ASP A 165 7.46 -3.57 -9.14
CA ASP A 165 8.15 -4.34 -10.19
C ASP A 165 9.16 -5.30 -9.54
N ASP A 166 9.86 -4.87 -8.50
CA ASP A 166 10.74 -5.71 -7.69
C ASP A 166 9.99 -6.83 -6.96
N LEU A 167 8.70 -6.61 -6.64
CA LEU A 167 7.88 -7.58 -5.92
C LEU A 167 7.14 -8.57 -6.84
N GLN A 168 7.05 -8.31 -8.15
CA GLN A 168 6.30 -9.16 -9.08
C GLN A 168 6.89 -10.56 -9.18
N ALA A 169 8.19 -10.67 -9.49
CA ALA A 169 8.88 -11.95 -9.62
C ALA A 169 8.84 -12.80 -8.33
N PRO A 170 9.24 -12.30 -7.15
CA PRO A 170 9.19 -13.09 -5.92
C PRO A 170 7.75 -13.45 -5.51
N SER A 171 6.77 -12.57 -5.76
CA SER A 171 5.36 -12.89 -5.50
C SER A 171 4.83 -13.98 -6.43
N GLY A 172 5.26 -13.99 -7.70
CA GLY A 172 4.90 -15.01 -8.68
C GLY A 172 5.44 -16.39 -8.30
N ASN A 173 6.74 -16.48 -7.98
CA ASN A 173 7.35 -17.73 -7.54
C ASN A 173 6.69 -18.28 -6.27
N ARG A 174 6.39 -17.40 -5.31
CA ARG A 174 5.68 -17.78 -4.08
C ARG A 174 4.25 -18.26 -4.35
N LEU A 175 3.54 -17.63 -5.29
CA LEU A 175 2.21 -18.08 -5.68
C LEU A 175 2.27 -19.50 -6.24
N MET A 176 3.22 -19.78 -7.13
CA MET A 176 3.41 -21.12 -7.71
C MET A 176 3.68 -22.17 -6.62
N GLN A 177 4.66 -21.92 -5.75
CA GLN A 177 4.98 -22.81 -4.63
C GLN A 177 3.76 -23.05 -3.72
N ARG A 178 3.00 -21.99 -3.43
CA ARG A 178 1.83 -22.08 -2.57
C ARG A 178 0.67 -22.81 -3.22
N MET A 179 0.52 -22.71 -4.54
CA MET A 179 -0.49 -23.43 -5.30
C MET A 179 -0.23 -24.94 -5.25
N SER A 180 1.00 -25.39 -5.48
CA SER A 180 1.38 -26.81 -5.34
C SER A 180 1.11 -27.32 -3.92
N TYR A 181 1.55 -26.59 -2.90
CA TYR A 181 1.32 -26.96 -1.50
C TYR A 181 -0.17 -27.08 -1.14
N GLU A 182 -1.02 -26.13 -1.58
CA GLU A 182 -2.45 -26.21 -1.30
C GLU A 182 -3.15 -27.33 -2.09
N SER A 183 -2.63 -27.72 -3.25
CA SER A 183 -3.11 -28.88 -4.00
C SER A 183 -2.85 -30.18 -3.23
N GLU A 184 -1.58 -30.44 -2.88
CA GLU A 184 -1.16 -31.62 -2.09
C GLU A 184 -1.90 -31.72 -0.76
N ARG A 185 -2.04 -30.58 -0.06
CA ARG A 185 -2.76 -30.52 1.22
C ARG A 185 -4.24 -30.90 1.09
N LEU A 186 -4.88 -30.62 -0.05
CA LEU A 186 -6.27 -31.01 -0.27
C LEU A 186 -6.39 -32.49 -0.64
N LEU A 187 -5.44 -33.02 -1.40
CA LEU A 187 -5.35 -34.45 -1.72
C LEU A 187 -5.18 -35.30 -0.46
N ASN A 188 -4.22 -34.92 0.40
CA ASN A 188 -3.89 -35.65 1.64
C ASN A 188 -4.95 -35.54 2.75
N ARG A 189 -6.04 -34.81 2.51
CA ARG A 189 -7.12 -34.60 3.49
C ARG A 189 -8.35 -35.47 3.24
N GLN A 190 -8.30 -36.32 2.20
CA GLN A 190 -9.28 -37.36 1.95
C GLN A 190 -9.02 -38.59 2.81
#